data_AF-A0A7L4JV01-F1
#
_entry.id   AF-A0A7L4JV01-F1
#
_cell.length_a   1.000
_cell.length_b   1.000
_cell.length_c   1.000
_cell.angle_alpha   90.00
_cell.angle_beta   90.00
_cell.angle_gamma   90.00
#
_symmetry.space_group_name_H-M   'P 1'
#
loop_
_entity.id
_entity.type
_entity.pdbx_description
1 polymer ?
#
loop_
_entity_poly.entity_id
_entity_poly.type
_entity_poly.pdbx_seq_one_letter_code
_entity_poly.pdbx_strand_id
1 'polypeptide(L)'
;ARPVSPLPPPPTPAALATPATPASALLPRRELPDGGARPSAAQFKQLVVSALRELHGEVGAALPVDVLTYEEKTLCAILRVISSGFVKLWSALTLLGFYQNRRCAFRVLQVNR
;
A
#
# COMPACT_ATOMS: atom_id res chain seq x y z
N ALA A 1 28.17 -10.91 52.69
CA ALA A 1 28.53 -11.43 51.36
C ALA A 1 27.26 -11.64 50.54
N ARG A 2 27.04 -10.86 49.48
CA ARG A 2 26.02 -11.15 48.44
C ARG A 2 26.71 -11.07 47.07
N PRO A 3 26.39 -11.98 46.13
CA PRO A 3 27.17 -12.19 44.93
C PRO A 3 27.02 -11.04 43.93
N VAL A 4 28.14 -10.66 43.32
CA VAL A 4 28.22 -9.69 42.22
C VAL A 4 27.85 -10.44 40.94
N SER A 5 26.70 -10.13 40.34
CA SER A 5 26.32 -10.68 39.04
C SER A 5 27.08 -9.97 37.90
N PRO A 6 27.51 -10.70 36.84
CA PRO A 6 28.27 -10.12 35.74
C PRO A 6 27.41 -9.22 34.84
N LEU A 7 28.01 -8.12 34.40
CA LEU A 7 27.47 -7.15 33.44
C LEU A 7 27.17 -7.82 32.08
N PRO A 8 26.03 -7.54 31.42
CA PRO A 8 25.76 -8.04 30.07
C PRO A 8 26.69 -7.39 29.02
N PRO A 9 26.97 -8.08 27.89
CA PRO A 9 27.88 -7.59 26.85
C PRO A 9 27.31 -6.38 26.11
N PRO A 10 28.16 -5.55 25.48
CA PRO A 10 27.71 -4.42 24.68
C PRO A 10 26.96 -4.91 23.42
N PRO A 11 25.86 -4.25 23.02
CA PRO A 11 25.19 -4.58 21.77
C PRO A 11 26.07 -4.16 20.58
N THR A 12 26.26 -5.10 19.66
CA THR A 12 26.98 -4.96 18.39
C THR A 12 26.42 -3.82 17.52
N PRO A 13 27.25 -3.04 16.79
CA PRO A 13 26.77 -1.99 15.89
C PRO A 13 26.39 -2.57 14.52
N ALA A 14 25.17 -3.08 14.33
CA ALA A 14 24.70 -3.50 13.02
C ALA A 14 23.17 -3.55 12.92
N ALA A 15 22.54 -2.39 12.75
CA ALA A 15 21.37 -2.20 11.88
C ALA A 15 20.87 -0.76 12.05
N LEU A 16 21.39 0.14 11.22
CA LEU A 16 20.72 1.37 10.86
C LEU A 16 19.43 1.00 10.11
N ALA A 17 18.40 0.58 10.83
CA ALA A 17 17.05 0.57 10.31
C ALA A 17 16.49 1.96 10.60
N THR A 18 16.67 2.88 9.66
CA THR A 18 15.84 4.09 9.60
C THR A 18 14.38 3.66 9.81
N PRO A 19 13.60 4.32 10.69
CA PRO A 19 12.19 4.01 10.80
C PRO A 19 11.59 4.28 9.42
N ALA A 20 11.28 3.23 8.68
CA ALA A 20 10.52 3.35 7.45
C ALA A 20 9.11 3.73 7.88
N THR A 21 8.87 5.04 8.03
CA THR A 21 7.59 5.54 8.50
C THR A 21 6.52 5.00 7.56
N PRO A 22 5.51 4.27 8.09
CA PRO A 22 4.50 3.66 7.27
C PRO A 22 3.64 4.75 6.63
N ALA A 23 3.71 4.86 5.30
CA ALA A 23 2.92 5.84 4.59
C ALA A 23 1.52 5.27 4.32
N SER A 24 0.49 6.05 4.66
CA SER A 24 -0.91 5.70 4.38
C SER A 24 -1.43 6.59 3.25
N ALA A 25 -1.88 5.99 2.15
CA ALA A 25 -2.55 6.69 1.05
C ALA A 25 -4.06 6.50 1.10
N LEU A 26 -4.80 7.58 0.92
CA LEU A 26 -6.22 7.56 0.55
C LEU A 26 -6.35 7.63 -0.96
N LEU A 27 -6.99 6.62 -1.54
CA LEU A 27 -7.19 6.45 -2.98
C LEU A 27 -8.69 6.34 -3.28
N PRO A 28 -9.37 7.44 -3.65
CA PRO A 28 -10.64 7.37 -4.35
C PRO A 28 -10.48 6.79 -5.75
N ARG A 29 -11.39 5.89 -6.10
CA ARG A 29 -11.70 5.56 -7.48
C ARG A 29 -12.71 6.57 -8.01
N ARG A 30 -12.37 7.25 -9.11
CA ARG A 30 -13.32 8.10 -9.82
C ARG A 30 -14.31 7.20 -10.56
N GLU A 31 -15.59 7.29 -10.19
CA GLU A 31 -16.68 6.59 -10.87
C GLU A 31 -16.77 7.06 -12.33
N LEU A 32 -16.83 6.09 -13.25
CA LEU A 32 -17.16 6.30 -14.66
C LEU A 32 -18.67 6.57 -14.75
N PRO A 33 -19.16 7.44 -15.66
CA PRO A 33 -20.57 7.85 -15.75
C PRO A 33 -21.58 6.70 -15.86
N ASP A 34 -21.17 5.52 -16.32
CA ASP A 34 -22.00 4.33 -16.28
C ASP A 34 -21.88 3.65 -14.91
N GLY A 35 -22.94 3.76 -14.09
CA GLY A 35 -23.11 3.18 -12.75
C GLY A 35 -22.76 1.69 -12.64
N GLY A 36 -21.46 1.40 -12.68
CA GLY A 36 -20.90 0.07 -12.86
C GLY A 36 -20.42 -0.54 -11.55
N ALA A 37 -20.22 -1.86 -11.62
CA ALA A 37 -19.85 -2.75 -10.52
C ALA A 37 -18.87 -2.10 -9.53
N ARG A 38 -19.34 -1.93 -8.29
CA ARG A 38 -18.51 -1.58 -7.15
C ARG A 38 -17.68 -2.82 -6.81
N PRO A 39 -16.35 -2.80 -7.03
CA PRO A 39 -15.53 -3.94 -6.63
C PRO A 39 -15.61 -4.06 -5.11
N SER A 40 -15.71 -5.29 -4.60
CA SER A 40 -15.59 -5.52 -3.15
C SER A 40 -14.15 -5.27 -2.69
N ALA A 41 -13.92 -5.15 -1.38
CA ALA A 41 -12.57 -4.94 -0.82
C ALA A 41 -11.55 -5.98 -1.32
N ALA A 42 -11.98 -7.24 -1.49
CA ALA A 42 -11.15 -8.32 -2.04
C ALA A 42 -10.77 -8.08 -3.51
N GLN A 43 -11.74 -7.69 -4.34
CA GLN A 43 -11.51 -7.36 -5.75
C GLN A 43 -10.60 -6.15 -5.90
N PHE A 44 -10.78 -5.13 -5.06
CA PHE A 44 -9.92 -3.96 -5.03
C PHE A 44 -8.48 -4.33 -4.65
N LYS A 45 -8.29 -5.17 -3.62
CA LYS A 45 -6.95 -5.67 -3.25
C LYS A 45 -6.30 -6.44 -4.41
N GLN A 46 -7.02 -7.34 -5.06
CA GLN A 46 -6.49 -8.07 -6.22
C GLN A 46 -6.11 -7.14 -7.37
N LEU A 47 -6.95 -6.14 -7.65
CA LEU A 47 -6.72 -5.13 -8.68
C LEU A 47 -5.45 -4.32 -8.41
N VAL A 48 -5.21 -3.94 -7.16
CA VAL A 48 -3.99 -3.23 -6.75
C VAL A 48 -2.76 -4.11 -6.94
N VAL A 49 -2.83 -5.37 -6.51
CA VAL A 49 -1.73 -6.33 -6.66
C VAL A 49 -1.46 -6.63 -8.14
N SER A 50 -2.49 -6.77 -8.97
CA SER A 50 -2.33 -6.99 -10.41
C SER A 50 -1.73 -5.77 -11.09
N ALA A 51 -2.14 -4.55 -10.72
CA ALA A 51 -1.58 -3.32 -11.28
C ALA A 51 -0.10 -3.15 -10.91
N LEU A 52 0.25 -3.44 -9.66
CA LEU A 52 1.63 -3.49 -9.20
C LEU A 52 2.45 -4.52 -9.98
N ARG A 53 1.88 -5.70 -10.23
CA ARG A 53 2.51 -6.78 -10.99
C ARG A 53 2.69 -6.43 -12.46
N GLU A 54 1.72 -5.75 -13.07
CA GLU A 54 1.76 -5.37 -14.48
C GLU A 54 2.76 -4.24 -14.73
N LEU A 55 2.86 -3.27 -13.82
CA LEU A 55 3.78 -2.14 -13.98
C LEU A 55 5.19 -2.41 -13.45
N HIS A 56 5.33 -3.06 -12.29
CA HIS A 56 6.62 -3.27 -11.60
C HIS A 56 7.07 -4.74 -11.59
N GLY A 57 6.34 -5.64 -12.24
CA GLY A 57 6.62 -7.08 -12.24
C GLY A 57 6.37 -7.76 -10.90
N GLU A 58 6.92 -8.96 -10.72
CA GLU A 58 6.81 -9.73 -9.48
C GLU A 58 7.32 -8.97 -8.24
N VAL A 59 8.27 -8.04 -8.42
CA VAL A 59 8.80 -7.18 -7.36
C VAL A 59 7.73 -6.21 -6.82
N GLY A 60 6.83 -5.73 -7.70
CA GLY A 60 5.67 -4.95 -7.28
C GLY A 60 4.64 -5.78 -6.55
N ALA A 61 4.39 -7.00 -7.04
CA ALA A 61 3.43 -7.93 -6.42
C ALA A 61 3.87 -8.38 -5.02
N ALA A 62 5.18 -8.49 -4.78
CA ALA A 62 5.76 -8.85 -3.49
C ALA A 62 5.79 -7.70 -2.47
N LEU A 63 5.35 -6.50 -2.84
CA LEU A 63 5.38 -5.34 -1.97
C LEU A 63 4.35 -5.50 -0.82
N PRO A 64 4.73 -5.25 0.44
CA PRO A 64 3.80 -5.34 1.57
C PRO A 64 2.82 -4.16 1.53
N VAL A 65 1.66 -4.40 0.95
CA VAL A 65 0.55 -3.44 0.83
C VAL A 65 -0.64 -3.97 1.61
N ASP A 66 -1.02 -3.22 2.64
CA ASP A 66 -2.18 -3.51 3.48
C ASP A 66 -3.32 -2.55 3.19
N VAL A 67 -4.52 -3.09 2.99
CA VAL A 67 -5.75 -2.28 2.84
C VAL A 67 -6.37 -2.12 4.22
N LEU A 68 -6.26 -0.93 4.81
CA LEU A 68 -6.77 -0.63 6.16
C LEU A 68 -8.28 -0.46 6.17
N THR A 69 -8.82 0.24 5.17
CA THR A 69 -10.25 0.50 5.09
C THR A 69 -10.64 0.63 3.63
N TYR A 70 -11.79 0.09 3.28
CA TYR A 70 -12.36 0.20 1.95
C TYR A 70 -13.82 0.64 2.08
N GLU A 71 -14.12 1.80 1.54
CA GLU A 71 -15.45 2.41 1.55
C GLU A 71 -16.10 2.19 0.18
N GLU A 72 -17.10 1.32 0.12
CA GLU A 72 -17.82 1.01 -1.13
C GLU A 72 -18.71 2.16 -1.61
N LYS A 73 -19.17 3.01 -0.68
CA LYS A 73 -20.06 4.13 -0.98
C LYS A 73 -19.37 5.21 -1.82
N THR A 74 -18.13 5.50 -1.48
CA THR A 74 -17.30 6.53 -2.13
C THR A 74 -16.17 5.94 -2.97
N LEU A 75 -16.06 4.60 -2.99
CA LEU A 75 -14.96 3.84 -3.58
C LEU A 75 -13.58 4.35 -3.13
N CYS A 76 -13.47 4.69 -1.84
CA CYS A 76 -12.24 5.16 -1.23
C CYS A 76 -11.55 4.03 -0.49
N ALA A 77 -10.26 3.84 -0.73
CA ALA A 77 -9.47 2.86 0.00
C ALA A 77 -8.32 3.54 0.74
N ILE A 78 -8.04 3.08 1.96
CA ILE A 78 -6.86 3.44 2.73
C ILE A 78 -5.84 2.32 2.57
N LEU A 79 -4.74 2.58 1.91
CA LEU A 79 -3.65 1.62 1.74
C LEU A 79 -2.46 2.06 2.58
N ARG A 80 -1.93 1.14 3.36
CA ARG A 80 -0.67 1.28 4.07
C ARG A 80 0.41 0.55 3.30
N VAL A 81 1.52 1.25 3.09
CA VAL A 81 2.70 0.72 2.42
C VAL A 81 3.94 1.36 3.03
N ILE A 82 5.07 0.67 2.94
CA ILE A 82 6.35 1.27 3.32
C ILE A 82 6.66 2.47 2.41
N SER A 83 7.28 3.51 2.97
CA SER A 83 7.62 4.73 2.23
C SER A 83 8.40 4.47 0.93
N SER A 84 9.25 3.44 0.90
CA SER A 84 10.01 3.00 -0.28
C SER A 84 9.15 2.36 -1.38
N GLY A 85 8.00 1.79 -1.01
CA GLY A 85 7.05 1.15 -1.90
C GLY A 85 5.90 2.06 -2.35
N PHE A 86 5.68 3.17 -1.64
CA PHE A 86 4.60 4.11 -1.90
C PHE A 86 4.60 4.64 -3.33
N VAL A 87 5.76 5.04 -3.85
CA VAL A 87 5.90 5.59 -5.21
C VAL A 87 5.54 4.55 -6.27
N LYS A 88 5.90 3.27 -6.03
CA LYS A 88 5.58 2.16 -6.93
C LYS A 88 4.09 1.87 -6.94
N LEU A 89 3.47 1.84 -5.76
CA LEU A 89 2.02 1.69 -5.62
C LEU A 89 1.27 2.84 -6.31
N TRP A 90 1.67 4.08 -6.05
CA TRP A 90 0.98 5.24 -6.61
C TRP A 90 1.11 5.31 -8.13
N SER A 91 2.31 5.08 -8.68
CA SER A 91 2.51 5.02 -10.14
C SER A 91 1.64 3.92 -10.77
N ALA A 92 1.59 2.73 -10.19
CA ALA A 92 0.75 1.63 -10.66
C ALA A 92 -0.73 1.99 -10.64
N LEU A 93 -1.25 2.55 -9.55
CA LEU A 93 -2.67 2.93 -9.46
C LEU A 93 -3.04 4.09 -10.38
N THR A 94 -2.14 5.07 -10.55
CA THR A 94 -2.42 6.22 -11.43
C THR A 94 -2.43 5.79 -12.90
N LEU A 95 -1.58 4.83 -13.28
CA LEU A 95 -1.55 4.24 -14.62
C LEU A 95 -2.66 3.20 -14.84
N LEU A 96 -3.20 2.62 -13.76
CA LEU A 96 -4.30 1.68 -13.84
C LEU A 96 -5.58 2.38 -14.27
N GLY A 97 -5.76 2.45 -15.59
CA GLY A 97 -6.86 3.12 -16.26
C GLY A 97 -8.06 2.20 -16.52
N PHE A 98 -7.99 0.92 -16.18
CA PHE A 98 -8.92 -0.08 -16.70
C PHE A 98 -9.20 -1.21 -15.71
N TYR A 99 -10.49 -1.55 -15.53
CA TYR A 99 -10.92 -2.68 -14.73
C TYR A 99 -12.18 -3.30 -15.34
N GLN A 100 -12.19 -4.63 -15.58
CA GLN A 100 -13.30 -5.35 -16.25
C GLN A 100 -13.77 -4.67 -17.54
N ASN A 101 -12.84 -4.32 -18.42
CA ASN A 101 -13.13 -3.65 -19.68
C ASN A 101 -13.73 -2.22 -19.55
N ARG A 102 -13.65 -1.61 -18.36
CA ARG A 102 -14.20 -0.28 -18.05
C ARG A 102 -13.08 0.68 -17.66
N ARG A 103 -13.14 1.92 -18.15
CA ARG A 103 -12.18 2.96 -17.77
C ARG A 103 -12.39 3.35 -16.31
N CYS A 104 -11.33 3.29 -15.52
CA CYS A 104 -11.33 3.68 -14.10
C CYS A 104 -10.14 4.59 -13.88
N ALA A 105 -10.28 5.63 -13.06
CA ALA A 105 -9.15 6.47 -12.69
C ALA A 105 -9.00 6.47 -11.18
N PHE A 106 -7.82 6.11 -10.69
CA PHE A 106 -7.50 6.23 -9.28
C PHE A 106 -6.73 7.52 -9.06
N ARG A 107 -7.15 8.29 -8.06
CA ARG A 107 -6.45 9.51 -7.65
C ARG A 107 -6.02 9.33 -6.21
N VAL A 108 -4.78 9.65 -5.87
CA VAL A 108 -4.37 9.77 -4.47
C VAL A 108 -4.85 11.13 -3.97
N LEU A 109 -5.59 11.15 -2.86
CA LEU A 109 -6.02 12.40 -2.22
C LEU A 109 -5.06 12.84 -1.13
N GLN A 110 -4.67 11.89 -0.28
CA GLN A 110 -3.95 12.20 0.94
C GLN A 110 -2.90 11.14 1.18
N VAL A 111 -1.70 11.58 1.56
CA VAL A 111 -0.59 10.73 1.96
C VAL A 111 -0.16 11.18 3.33
N ASN A 112 -0.38 10.35 4.34
CA ASN A 112 0.17 10.57 5.67
C ASN A 112 1.52 9.84 5.76
N ARG A 113 2.57 10.54 6.19
CA ARG A 113 3.88 9.95 6.49
C ARG A 113 3.99 9.62 7.96
#